data_AF-A0A947W7T3-F1
#
_entry.id   AF-A0A947W7T3-F1
#
_cell.length_a   1.000
_cell.length_b   1.000
_cell.length_c   1.000
_cell.angle_alpha   90.00
_cell.angle_beta   90.00
_cell.angle_gamma   90.00
#
_symmetry.space_group_name_H-M   'P 1'
#
loop_
_entity.id
_entity.type
_entity.pdbx_description
1 polymer ?
#
loop_
_entity_poly.entity_id
_entity_poly.type
_entity_poly.pdbx_seq_one_letter_code
_entity_poly.pdbx_strand_id
1 'polypeptide(L)'
;MIQNFNIFNHQSGESGMTLAEILVVVGIILIIGTLAIPSIRQVKRRHFEDVAILKLKDSANAEKRYFSHFKRFGNYHELVDAGFLPPGYTTRLEYWLPITGASTRPFIEAYSVRFLVPQSPNSLFFKIVAYPVDESLGLNTYNINMFLNFEDRSDLIYQDPPIRKGYDDDGPPIGHI
;
A
#
# COMPACT_ATOMS: atom_id res chain seq x y z
N MET A 1 -43.11 66.31 17.83
CA MET A 1 -42.44 65.52 16.76
C MET A 1 -41.04 66.11 16.67
N ILE A 2 -39.97 65.52 17.21
CA ILE A 2 -39.31 64.27 16.83
C ILE A 2 -38.58 63.69 18.07
N GLN A 3 -38.39 62.37 18.08
CA GLN A 3 -38.10 61.50 19.21
C GLN A 3 -36.66 61.59 19.76
N ASN A 4 -36.55 61.38 21.08
CA ASN A 4 -35.32 61.13 21.83
C ASN A 4 -34.58 59.91 21.29
N PHE A 5 -33.31 60.08 20.88
CA PHE A 5 -32.39 58.98 20.62
C PHE A 5 -31.85 58.46 21.97
N ASN A 6 -32.59 57.53 22.57
CA ASN A 6 -32.15 56.79 23.74
C ASN A 6 -31.06 55.80 23.33
N ILE A 7 -29.82 56.13 23.70
CA ILE A 7 -28.78 55.27 24.28
C ILE A 7 -28.94 53.76 23.99
N PHE A 8 -28.30 53.26 22.94
CA PHE A 8 -27.88 51.86 22.87
C PHE A 8 -26.66 51.68 23.77
N ASN A 9 -26.90 51.58 25.08
CA ASN A 9 -25.94 51.01 25.99
C ASN A 9 -26.00 49.50 25.75
N HIS A 10 -25.17 48.99 24.85
CA HIS A 10 -24.96 47.55 24.73
C HIS A 10 -24.19 47.14 26.00
N GLN A 11 -24.94 46.88 27.07
CA GLN A 11 -24.41 46.14 28.20
C GLN A 11 -24.02 44.78 27.62
N SER A 12 -22.73 44.60 27.35
CA SER A 12 -22.12 43.29 27.21
C SER A 12 -22.33 42.59 28.55
N GLY A 13 -23.47 41.94 28.68
CA GLY A 13 -23.75 41.05 29.80
C GLY A 13 -22.66 40.00 29.78
N GLU A 14 -21.70 40.15 30.68
CA GLU A 14 -20.69 39.14 30.98
C GLU A 14 -21.45 37.92 31.56
N SER A 15 -22.03 37.13 30.66
CA SER A 15 -22.62 35.84 31.00
C SER A 15 -21.47 34.90 31.30
N GLY A 16 -21.03 34.88 32.56
CA GLY A 16 -20.02 33.95 33.03
C GLY A 16 -20.44 32.52 32.70
N MET A 17 -19.56 31.79 32.01
CA MET A 17 -19.78 30.40 31.64
C MET A 17 -20.11 29.59 32.89
N THR A 18 -21.26 28.95 32.92
CA THR A 18 -21.71 28.25 34.13
C THR A 18 -20.97 26.92 34.27
N LEU A 19 -20.73 26.48 35.52
CA LEU A 19 -20.12 25.16 35.78
C LEU A 19 -20.90 24.03 35.11
N ALA A 20 -22.23 24.12 35.11
CA ALA A 20 -23.13 23.15 34.49
C ALA A 20 -22.95 23.09 32.95
N GLU A 21 -22.74 24.25 32.32
CA GLU A 21 -22.52 24.34 30.88
C GLU A 21 -21.21 23.66 30.46
N ILE A 22 -20.13 23.86 31.22
CA ILE A 22 -18.87 23.14 31.00
C ILE A 22 -19.05 21.63 31.19
N LEU A 23 -19.80 21.21 32.21
CA LEU A 23 -20.02 19.80 32.52
C LEU A 23 -20.77 19.07 31.41
N VAL A 24 -21.78 19.72 30.82
CA VAL A 24 -22.51 19.16 29.66
C VAL A 24 -21.60 19.08 28.43
N VAL A 25 -20.82 20.13 28.14
CA VAL A 25 -19.90 20.14 26.98
C VAL A 25 -18.85 19.04 27.11
N VAL A 26 -18.20 18.90 28.28
CA VAL A 26 -17.23 17.83 28.53
C VAL A 26 -17.90 16.46 28.44
N GLY A 27 -19.12 16.31 28.98
CA GLY A 27 -19.90 15.09 28.86
C GLY A 27 -20.13 14.67 27.41
N ILE A 28 -20.54 15.60 26.54
CA ILE A 28 -20.74 15.33 25.11
C ILE A 28 -19.41 14.95 24.44
N ILE A 29 -18.31 15.66 24.72
CA ILE A 29 -16.98 15.35 24.16
C ILE A 29 -16.53 13.94 24.56
N LEU A 30 -16.75 13.52 25.81
CA LEU A 30 -16.40 12.19 26.29
C LEU A 30 -17.23 11.07 25.62
N ILE A 31 -18.52 11.32 25.40
CA ILE A 31 -19.40 10.38 24.68
C ILE A 31 -18.95 10.23 23.22
N ILE A 32 -18.68 11.33 22.52
CA ILE A 32 -18.24 11.27 21.12
C ILE A 32 -16.85 10.63 21.02
N GLY A 33 -15.93 10.99 21.91
CA GLY A 33 -14.55 10.48 21.92
C GLY A 33 -14.47 8.97 22.11
N THR A 34 -15.32 8.39 22.98
CA THR A 34 -15.34 6.94 23.21
C THR A 34 -15.85 6.13 22.01
N LEU A 35 -16.78 6.67 21.22
CA LEU A 35 -17.32 5.98 20.04
C LEU A 35 -16.40 6.03 18.81
N ALA A 36 -15.50 7.02 18.71
CA ALA A 36 -14.69 7.24 17.51
C ALA A 36 -13.41 6.37 17.42
N ILE A 37 -12.84 5.95 18.56
CA ILE A 37 -11.53 5.28 18.66
C ILE A 37 -11.43 3.91 17.96
N PRO A 38 -12.41 2.98 17.99
CA PRO A 38 -12.20 1.62 17.50
C PRO A 38 -11.94 1.52 15.99
N SER A 39 -12.29 2.54 15.21
CA SER A 39 -12.17 2.55 13.74
C SER A 39 -10.72 2.65 13.23
N ILE A 40 -9.80 3.20 14.03
CA ILE A 40 -8.46 3.61 13.55
C ILE A 40 -7.62 2.43 13.07
N ARG A 41 -7.68 1.28 13.77
CA ARG A 41 -6.91 0.08 13.38
C ARG A 41 -7.35 -0.47 12.03
N GLN A 42 -8.65 -0.50 11.78
CA GLN A 42 -9.19 -0.98 10.50
C GLN A 42 -8.84 -0.02 9.36
N VAL A 43 -8.88 1.29 9.61
CA VAL A 43 -8.49 2.31 8.63
C VAL A 43 -7.01 2.17 8.25
N LYS A 44 -6.12 2.03 9.24
CA LYS A 44 -4.68 1.81 9.00
C LYS A 44 -4.43 0.53 8.20
N ARG A 45 -5.09 -0.57 8.56
CA ARG A 45 -4.96 -1.85 7.84
C ARG A 45 -5.34 -1.68 6.36
N ARG A 46 -6.53 -1.12 6.09
CA ARG A 46 -6.99 -0.87 4.72
C ARG A 46 -6.03 0.01 3.94
N HIS A 47 -5.52 1.08 4.56
CA HIS A 47 -4.54 1.97 3.93
C HIS A 47 -3.28 1.21 3.48
N PHE A 48 -2.68 0.40 4.35
CA PHE A 48 -1.49 -0.38 3.99
C PHE A 48 -1.78 -1.42 2.90
N GLU A 49 -2.92 -2.11 2.98
CA GLU A 49 -3.35 -3.08 1.97
C GLU A 49 -3.56 -2.40 0.60
N ASP A 50 -4.25 -1.25 0.57
CA ASP A 50 -4.52 -0.50 -0.66
C ASP A 50 -3.24 0.01 -1.33
N VAL A 51 -2.30 0.52 -0.53
CA VAL A 51 -0.99 0.98 -1.03
C VAL A 51 -0.18 -0.19 -1.60
N ALA A 52 -0.15 -1.34 -0.91
CA ALA A 52 0.56 -2.53 -1.38
C ALA A 52 -0.05 -3.06 -2.70
N ILE A 53 -1.38 -3.14 -2.77
CA ILE A 53 -2.13 -3.55 -3.98
C ILE A 53 -1.80 -2.63 -5.15
N LEU A 54 -1.84 -1.30 -4.95
CA LEU A 54 -1.53 -0.33 -6.00
C LEU A 54 -0.09 -0.50 -6.51
N LYS A 55 0.86 -0.60 -5.59
CA LYS A 55 2.28 -0.76 -5.93
C LYS A 55 2.60 -2.10 -6.58
N LEU A 56 1.90 -3.18 -6.23
CA LEU A 56 2.03 -4.46 -6.94
C LEU A 56 1.61 -4.32 -8.41
N LYS A 57 0.50 -3.62 -8.69
CA LYS A 57 0.09 -3.34 -10.08
C LYS A 57 1.11 -2.50 -10.82
N ASP A 58 1.63 -1.47 -10.17
CA ASP A 58 2.67 -0.63 -10.74
C ASP A 58 3.93 -1.44 -11.07
N SER A 59 4.37 -2.31 -10.15
CA SER A 59 5.50 -3.23 -10.39
C SER A 59 5.23 -4.19 -11.56
N ALA A 60 4.03 -4.75 -11.64
CA ALA A 60 3.66 -5.64 -12.73
C ALA A 60 3.66 -4.90 -14.09
N ASN A 61 3.19 -3.65 -14.11
CA ASN A 61 3.24 -2.81 -15.29
C ASN A 61 4.67 -2.39 -15.65
N ALA A 62 5.54 -2.21 -14.66
CA ALA A 62 6.96 -2.01 -14.87
C ALA A 62 7.62 -3.23 -15.53
N GLU A 63 7.35 -4.45 -15.03
CA GLU A 63 7.83 -5.72 -15.63
C GLU A 63 7.39 -5.87 -17.09
N LYS A 64 6.12 -5.59 -17.37
CA LYS A 64 5.57 -5.63 -18.74
C LYS A 64 6.33 -4.72 -19.71
N ARG A 65 6.60 -3.47 -19.29
CA ARG A 65 7.39 -2.52 -20.06
C ARG A 65 8.82 -2.99 -20.24
N TYR A 66 9.45 -3.46 -19.15
CA TYR A 66 10.80 -4.00 -19.17
C TYR A 66 10.92 -5.18 -20.14
N PHE A 67 9.99 -6.13 -20.10
CA PHE A 67 9.92 -7.26 -21.03
C PHE A 67 9.75 -6.79 -22.48
N SER A 68 8.96 -5.74 -22.72
CA SER A 68 8.82 -5.16 -24.07
C SER A 68 10.16 -4.78 -24.68
N HIS A 69 11.03 -4.16 -23.87
CA HIS A 69 12.33 -3.66 -24.29
C HIS A 69 13.43 -4.73 -24.31
N PHE A 70 13.52 -5.55 -23.27
CA PHE A 70 14.63 -6.48 -23.07
C PHE A 70 14.31 -7.94 -23.39
N LYS A 71 13.04 -8.25 -23.71
CA LYS A 71 12.54 -9.61 -24.00
C LYS A 71 12.81 -10.63 -22.88
N ARG A 72 12.97 -10.14 -21.66
CA ARG A 72 13.14 -10.91 -20.43
C ARG A 72 12.52 -10.14 -19.27
N PHE A 73 12.16 -10.85 -18.21
CA PHE A 73 11.78 -10.21 -16.95
C PHE A 73 13.02 -9.77 -16.17
N GLY A 74 12.87 -8.73 -15.36
CA GLY A 74 13.98 -8.15 -14.60
C GLY A 74 13.84 -8.44 -13.10
N ASN A 75 14.94 -8.44 -12.36
CA ASN A 75 14.85 -8.35 -10.90
C ASN A 75 14.61 -6.89 -10.48
N TYR A 76 14.30 -6.65 -9.20
CA TYR A 76 14.03 -5.31 -8.66
C TYR A 76 15.09 -4.28 -9.05
N HIS A 77 16.38 -4.61 -8.94
CA HIS A 77 17.46 -3.67 -9.28
C HIS A 77 17.45 -3.30 -10.75
N GLU A 78 17.28 -4.29 -11.63
CA GLU A 78 17.24 -4.04 -13.08
C GLU A 78 16.08 -3.12 -13.47
N LEU A 79 14.92 -3.26 -12.81
CA LEU A 79 13.77 -2.38 -13.04
C LEU A 79 13.99 -0.97 -12.50
N VAL A 80 14.70 -0.82 -11.38
CA VAL A 80 15.07 0.48 -10.81
C VAL A 80 16.11 1.17 -11.68
N ASP A 81 17.19 0.47 -12.03
CA ASP A 81 18.31 0.99 -12.81
C ASP A 81 17.87 1.40 -14.21
N ALA A 82 16.94 0.64 -14.81
CA ALA A 82 16.35 0.99 -16.10
C ALA A 82 15.19 2.00 -16.00
N GLY A 83 14.83 2.45 -14.79
CA GLY A 83 13.85 3.52 -14.57
C GLY A 83 12.39 3.12 -14.80
N PHE A 84 12.05 1.83 -14.76
CA PHE A 84 10.69 1.35 -14.99
C PHE A 84 9.82 1.35 -13.72
N LEU A 85 10.42 1.24 -12.53
CA LEU A 85 9.69 1.25 -11.26
C LEU A 85 9.42 2.70 -10.79
N PRO A 86 8.19 2.99 -10.32
CA PRO A 86 7.89 4.30 -9.75
C PRO A 86 8.55 4.47 -8.38
N PRO A 87 8.72 5.72 -7.90
CA PRO A 87 9.22 5.98 -6.56
C PRO A 87 8.26 5.44 -5.48
N GLY A 88 8.77 5.30 -4.25
CA GLY A 88 7.98 4.84 -3.09
C GLY A 88 8.31 3.43 -2.63
N TYR A 89 9.35 2.81 -3.18
CA TYR A 89 9.99 1.64 -2.58
C TYR A 89 11.12 2.14 -1.69
N THR A 90 11.15 1.69 -0.45
CA THR A 90 12.34 1.80 0.39
C THR A 90 13.12 0.51 0.28
N THR A 91 14.44 0.58 0.40
CA THR A 91 15.28 -0.61 0.36
C THR A 91 15.89 -0.83 1.74
N ARG A 92 15.87 -2.07 2.21
CA ARG A 92 16.62 -2.48 3.39
C ARG A 92 17.62 -3.54 2.96
N LEU A 93 18.86 -3.37 3.38
CA LEU A 93 19.87 -4.42 3.29
C LEU A 93 19.42 -5.56 4.22
N GLU A 94 19.01 -6.68 3.64
CA GLU A 94 18.72 -7.88 4.40
C GLU A 94 19.90 -8.84 4.23
N TYR A 95 20.68 -9.02 5.30
CA TYR A 95 21.74 -10.01 5.34
C TYR A 95 21.12 -11.39 5.48
N TRP A 96 21.02 -12.14 4.37
CA TRP A 96 20.58 -13.52 4.39
C TRP A 96 21.72 -14.44 3.92
N LEU A 97 22.37 -15.08 4.89
CA LEU A 97 23.41 -16.13 4.80
C LEU A 97 24.66 -15.85 3.93
N PRO A 98 25.88 -16.24 4.39
CA PRO A 98 27.16 -15.82 3.79
C PRO A 98 27.49 -16.37 2.39
N ILE A 99 26.59 -17.11 1.75
CA ILE A 99 26.83 -17.80 0.47
C ILE A 99 26.16 -17.10 -0.72
N THR A 100 25.16 -16.25 -0.47
CA THR A 100 24.54 -15.38 -1.46
C THR A 100 24.69 -13.95 -0.96
N GLY A 101 25.39 -13.09 -1.70
CA GLY A 101 25.62 -11.70 -1.28
C GLY A 101 24.33 -10.97 -0.86
N ALA A 102 24.50 -9.83 -0.17
CA ALA A 102 23.39 -9.02 0.34
C ALA A 102 22.27 -8.88 -0.72
N SER A 103 21.08 -9.38 -0.39
CA SER A 103 19.90 -9.22 -1.24
C SER A 103 19.17 -7.98 -0.74
N THR A 104 19.11 -6.95 -1.59
CA THR A 104 18.33 -5.76 -1.27
C THR A 104 16.86 -6.10 -1.39
N ARG A 105 16.12 -6.07 -0.28
CA ARG A 105 14.68 -6.27 -0.30
C ARG A 105 13.97 -4.92 -0.41
N PRO A 106 13.08 -4.73 -1.40
CA PRO A 106 12.22 -3.57 -1.45
C PRO A 106 11.08 -3.67 -0.42
N PHE A 107 10.68 -2.53 0.13
CA PHE A 107 9.62 -2.39 1.11
C PHE A 107 8.64 -1.29 0.67
N ILE A 108 7.36 -1.52 0.95
CA ILE A 108 6.27 -0.57 0.77
C ILE A 108 5.57 -0.48 2.11
N GLU A 109 5.82 0.59 2.87
CA GLU A 109 5.21 0.79 4.19
C GLU A 109 5.39 -0.45 5.10
N ALA A 110 4.28 -1.09 5.48
CA ALA A 110 4.25 -2.28 6.32
C ALA A 110 4.49 -3.61 5.56
N TYR A 111 4.91 -3.55 4.29
CA TYR A 111 5.12 -4.71 3.42
C TYR A 111 6.57 -4.83 2.95
N SER A 112 7.10 -6.05 2.93
CA SER A 112 8.29 -6.42 2.17
C SER A 112 7.87 -7.01 0.83
N VAL A 113 8.60 -6.69 -0.24
CA VAL A 113 8.26 -7.11 -1.59
C VAL A 113 9.35 -8.00 -2.14
N ARG A 114 8.95 -9.10 -2.78
CA ARG A 114 9.87 -10.01 -3.46
C ARG A 114 9.49 -10.13 -4.93
N PHE A 115 10.50 -9.97 -5.78
CA PHE A 115 10.41 -10.25 -7.21
C PHE A 115 11.01 -11.63 -7.45
N LEU A 116 10.16 -12.60 -7.74
CA LEU A 116 10.55 -13.96 -8.12
C LEU A 116 10.55 -14.03 -9.64
N VAL A 117 11.72 -13.81 -10.21
CA VAL A 117 11.96 -13.83 -11.65
C VAL A 117 12.97 -14.92 -11.96
N PRO A 118 12.62 -15.93 -12.78
CA PRO A 118 13.57 -16.97 -13.14
C PRO A 118 14.70 -16.39 -13.99
N GLN A 119 15.94 -16.78 -13.71
CA GLN A 119 17.11 -16.28 -14.46
C GLN A 119 17.28 -16.92 -15.85
N SER A 120 16.31 -17.70 -16.31
CA SER A 120 16.34 -18.28 -17.65
C SER A 120 15.94 -17.23 -18.69
N PRO A 121 16.72 -17.03 -19.77
CA PRO A 121 16.40 -16.09 -20.85
C PRO A 121 15.03 -16.34 -21.51
N ASN A 122 14.54 -17.58 -21.44
CA ASN A 122 13.27 -18.00 -22.03
C ASN A 122 12.14 -18.09 -20.99
N SER A 123 12.34 -17.54 -19.79
CA SER A 123 11.30 -17.54 -18.79
C SER A 123 10.14 -16.66 -19.21
N LEU A 124 8.95 -17.25 -19.22
CA LEU A 124 7.70 -16.58 -19.54
C LEU A 124 6.87 -16.23 -18.31
N PHE A 125 7.48 -16.34 -17.13
CA PHE A 125 6.79 -16.20 -15.87
C PHE A 125 7.51 -15.22 -14.96
N PHE A 126 6.74 -14.39 -14.27
CA PHE A 126 7.20 -13.69 -13.09
C PHE A 126 6.14 -13.71 -11.99
N LYS A 127 6.61 -13.62 -10.74
CA LYS A 127 5.78 -13.47 -9.56
C LYS A 127 6.31 -12.34 -8.70
N ILE A 128 5.40 -11.48 -8.26
CA ILE A 128 5.70 -10.42 -7.30
C ILE A 128 4.83 -10.65 -6.09
N VAL A 129 5.43 -10.69 -4.91
CA VAL A 129 4.73 -10.94 -3.64
C VAL A 129 5.03 -9.82 -2.68
N ALA A 130 3.98 -9.31 -2.01
CA ALA A 130 4.08 -8.39 -0.90
C ALA A 130 3.68 -9.11 0.39
N TYR A 131 4.66 -9.29 1.29
CA TYR A 131 4.49 -9.93 2.60
C TYR A 131 4.38 -8.87 3.69
N PRO A 132 3.42 -8.98 4.61
CA PRO A 132 3.35 -8.09 5.76
C PRO A 132 4.59 -8.27 6.64
N VAL A 133 5.16 -7.15 7.09
CA VAL A 133 6.30 -7.13 8.02
C VAL A 133 5.82 -7.02 9.46
N ASP A 134 4.63 -6.45 9.67
CA ASP A 134 4.03 -6.24 10.98
C ASP A 134 2.81 -7.14 11.18
N GLU A 135 3.00 -8.21 11.94
CA GLU A 135 1.94 -9.18 12.28
C GLU A 135 0.86 -8.58 13.19
N SER A 136 1.15 -7.51 13.93
CA SER A 136 0.21 -6.91 14.90
C SER A 136 -0.99 -6.23 14.22
N LEU A 137 -0.85 -5.91 12.94
CA LEU A 137 -1.87 -5.23 12.14
C LEU A 137 -2.85 -6.20 11.45
N GLY A 138 -2.59 -7.51 11.52
CA GLY A 138 -3.43 -8.52 10.88
C GLY A 138 -3.55 -8.31 9.36
N LEU A 139 -2.45 -7.92 8.73
CA LEU A 139 -2.34 -7.63 7.30
C LEU A 139 -2.31 -8.92 6.48
N ASN A 140 -2.77 -8.84 5.24
CA ASN A 140 -2.80 -9.97 4.31
C ASN A 140 -1.63 -9.93 3.33
N THR A 141 -1.09 -11.10 2.97
CA THR A 141 -0.13 -11.25 1.87
C THR A 141 -0.85 -11.13 0.51
N TYR A 142 -0.24 -10.40 -0.42
CA TYR A 142 -0.74 -10.21 -1.77
C TYR A 142 0.29 -10.64 -2.79
N ASN A 143 -0.15 -11.26 -3.88
CA ASN A 143 0.72 -11.58 -5.00
C ASN A 143 0.10 -11.28 -6.35
N ILE A 144 0.98 -11.13 -7.32
CA ILE A 144 0.70 -11.06 -8.74
C ILE A 144 1.55 -12.13 -9.42
N ASN A 145 0.90 -12.96 -10.22
CA ASN A 145 1.56 -13.95 -11.07
C ASN A 145 1.19 -13.65 -12.52
N MET A 146 2.17 -13.68 -13.41
CA MET A 146 1.94 -13.56 -14.84
C MET A 146 2.66 -14.68 -15.57
N PHE A 147 1.97 -15.26 -16.55
CA PHE A 147 2.50 -16.24 -17.49
C PHE A 147 2.23 -15.71 -18.90
N LEU A 148 3.25 -15.65 -19.73
CA LEU A 148 3.12 -15.40 -21.16
C LEU A 148 2.97 -16.75 -21.86
N ASN A 149 1.89 -16.96 -22.62
CA ASN A 149 1.77 -18.13 -23.49
C ASN A 149 2.20 -17.75 -24.91
N PHE A 150 3.06 -18.55 -25.53
CA PHE A 150 3.51 -18.33 -26.92
C PHE A 150 2.42 -18.61 -27.97
N GLU A 151 1.36 -19.35 -27.61
CA GLU A 151 0.35 -19.87 -28.54
C GLU A 151 -0.87 -18.95 -28.70
N ASP A 152 -1.12 -18.04 -27.75
CA ASP A 152 -2.27 -17.15 -27.78
C ASP A 152 -1.80 -15.72 -28.11
N ARG A 153 -1.72 -15.48 -29.42
CA ARG A 153 -1.74 -14.19 -30.13
C ARG A 153 -0.87 -13.05 -29.60
N SER A 154 -0.06 -12.52 -30.51
CA SER A 154 0.65 -11.22 -30.49
C SER A 154 -0.21 -9.99 -30.13
N ASP A 155 -1.52 -10.20 -29.92
CA ASP A 155 -2.56 -9.19 -29.79
C ASP A 155 -3.13 -9.15 -28.36
N LEU A 156 -2.72 -10.09 -27.49
CA LEU A 156 -2.99 -10.04 -26.03
C LEU A 156 -2.04 -9.06 -25.36
N ILE A 157 -2.30 -7.81 -25.69
CA ILE A 157 -1.78 -6.59 -25.08
C ILE A 157 -1.98 -6.69 -23.57
N TYR A 158 -0.92 -7.08 -22.86
CA TYR A 158 -0.65 -6.65 -21.49
C TYR A 158 -1.85 -6.60 -20.52
N GLN A 159 -2.64 -7.68 -20.40
CA GLN A 159 -3.72 -7.69 -19.41
C GLN A 159 -3.15 -7.53 -17.99
N ASP A 160 -3.77 -6.67 -17.17
CA ASP A 160 -3.37 -6.49 -15.78
C ASP A 160 -3.51 -7.80 -15.02
N PRO A 161 -2.41 -8.34 -14.47
CA PRO A 161 -2.49 -9.61 -13.80
C PRO A 161 -3.30 -9.45 -12.52
N PRO A 162 -4.20 -10.40 -12.21
CA PRO A 162 -5.07 -10.27 -11.06
C PRO A 162 -4.24 -10.36 -9.78
N ILE A 163 -4.46 -9.42 -8.87
CA ILE A 163 -3.93 -9.53 -7.50
C ILE A 163 -4.70 -10.63 -6.80
N ARG A 164 -3.96 -11.55 -6.18
CA ARG A 164 -4.53 -12.60 -5.35
C ARG A 164 -4.07 -12.41 -3.91
N LYS A 165 -5.00 -12.56 -2.97
CA LYS A 165 -4.65 -12.80 -1.58
C LYS A 165 -4.00 -14.19 -1.52
N GLY A 166 -2.76 -14.25 -1.06
CA GLY A 166 -1.95 -15.47 -1.11
C GLY A 166 -1.48 -15.92 0.26
N TYR A 167 -0.99 -17.16 0.32
CA TYR A 167 -0.21 -17.70 1.43
C TYR A 167 1.28 -17.60 1.10
N ASP A 168 2.14 -17.70 2.11
CA ASP A 168 3.62 -17.65 2.04
C ASP A 168 4.20 -18.86 1.31
N ASP A 169 3.81 -19.04 0.05
CA ASP A 169 4.41 -20.04 -0.80
C ASP A 169 5.55 -19.38 -1.58
N ASP A 170 6.75 -19.44 -1.00
CA ASP A 170 8.02 -19.13 -1.65
C ASP A 170 8.34 -20.15 -2.77
N GLY A 171 7.49 -21.16 -2.97
CA GLY A 171 7.57 -22.10 -4.07
C GLY A 171 7.37 -21.43 -5.44
N PRO A 172 8.05 -21.95 -6.49
CA PRO A 172 7.68 -21.64 -7.86
C PRO A 172 6.21 -21.99 -8.06
N PRO A 173 5.48 -21.28 -8.95
CA PRO A 173 4.14 -21.69 -9.29
C PRO A 173 4.18 -23.15 -9.73
N ILE A 174 3.41 -24.00 -9.06
CA ILE A 174 3.29 -25.41 -9.41
C ILE A 174 2.50 -25.46 -10.72
N GLY A 175 3.20 -25.22 -11.83
CA GLY A 175 2.80 -25.72 -13.13
C GLY A 175 3.07 -27.21 -13.09
N HIS A 176 2.04 -27.99 -12.81
CA HIS A 176 2.04 -29.39 -13.16
C HIS A 176 2.30 -29.50 -14.66
N ILE A 177 3.38 -30.20 -14.98
CA ILE A 177 3.72 -30.73 -16.30
C ILE A 177 2.56 -31.64 -16.76
#